data_AF-A0A7H4P364-F1
#
_entry.id   AF-A0A7H4P364-F1
#
_cell.length_a   1.000
_cell.length_b   1.000
_cell.length_c   1.000
_cell.angle_alpha   90.00
_cell.angle_beta   90.00
_cell.angle_gamma   90.00
#
_symmetry.space_group_name_H-M   'P 1'
#
loop_
_entity.id
_entity.type
_entity.pdbx_description
1 polymer ?
#
loop_
_entity_poly.entity_id
_entity_poly.type
_entity_poly.pdbx_seq_one_letter_code
_entity_poly.pdbx_strand_id
1 'polypeptide(L)'
;MNALRLMCYFALLMVLLPWRAQAADADDFVAANRSQQAQLLERWAAAPEASRLPLLRALKSETLQSDSGGHAFSKQGETLLALGAVAAPEGATKPVRLTNRLRNLAAGALATHLLVSDNVTERAAAVKTLQREATPEMAGLLQQRLTAESDGAVEIAAGNCAGPFTACQPAARAEAGGHRAARPLRRPGNPGAVDAVYRCAT
;
A
#
# COMPACT_ATOMS: atom_id res chain seq x y z
N MET A 1 31.74 30.05 -26.93
CA MET A 1 31.25 29.35 -25.73
C MET A 1 30.43 28.15 -26.17
N ASN A 2 30.74 26.98 -25.63
CA ASN A 2 30.55 25.71 -26.31
C ASN A 2 29.07 25.31 -26.28
N ALA A 3 28.37 25.44 -27.42
CA ALA A 3 26.97 24.99 -27.55
C ALA A 3 26.79 23.52 -27.13
N LEU A 4 27.83 22.70 -27.36
CA LEU A 4 27.91 21.32 -26.88
C LEU A 4 27.96 21.23 -25.33
N ARG A 5 28.68 22.13 -24.64
CA ARG A 5 28.65 22.18 -23.16
C ARG A 5 27.31 22.67 -22.63
N LEU A 6 26.66 23.61 -23.31
CA LEU A 6 25.33 24.10 -22.92
C LEU A 6 24.28 22.98 -23.05
N MET A 7 24.35 22.20 -24.13
CA MET A 7 23.47 21.05 -24.37
C MET A 7 23.72 19.92 -23.36
N CYS A 8 24.98 19.63 -23.04
CA CYS A 8 25.31 18.68 -21.96
C CYS A 8 24.81 19.17 -20.61
N TYR A 9 24.94 20.46 -20.28
CA TYR A 9 24.38 21.04 -19.05
C TYR A 9 22.85 20.91 -18.98
N PHE A 10 22.15 21.14 -20.09
CA PHE A 10 20.70 20.99 -20.16
C PHE A 10 20.24 19.54 -19.99
N ALA A 11 20.94 18.59 -20.63
CA ALA A 11 20.69 17.16 -20.46
C ALA A 11 20.96 16.73 -19.01
N LEU A 12 22.03 17.23 -18.40
CA LEU A 12 22.37 16.95 -17.00
C LEU A 12 21.31 17.53 -16.04
N LEU A 13 20.81 18.75 -16.31
CA LEU A 13 19.75 19.40 -15.53
C LEU A 13 18.44 18.62 -15.60
N MET A 14 18.06 18.11 -16.78
CA MET A 14 16.87 17.26 -16.96
C MET A 14 17.00 15.90 -16.26
N VAL A 15 18.21 15.32 -16.20
CA VAL A 15 18.47 14.05 -15.49
C VAL A 15 18.54 14.23 -13.97
N LEU A 16 18.92 15.41 -13.47
CA LEU A 16 18.94 15.73 -12.03
C LEU A 16 17.57 16.18 -11.46
N LEU A 17 16.66 16.68 -12.31
CA LEU A 17 15.31 17.07 -11.91
C LEU A 17 14.47 15.98 -11.24
N PRO A 18 14.42 14.71 -11.73
CA PRO A 18 13.62 13.65 -11.10
C PRO A 18 14.11 13.25 -9.70
N TRP A 19 15.31 13.66 -9.30
CA TRP A 19 15.83 13.35 -7.96
C TRP A 19 15.27 14.25 -6.87
N ARG A 20 14.85 15.48 -7.21
CA ARG A 20 14.27 16.42 -6.22
C ARG A 20 12.80 16.16 -5.93
N ALA A 21 12.05 15.58 -6.86
CA ALA A 21 10.65 15.24 -6.65
C ALA A 21 10.48 14.16 -5.57
N GLN A 22 11.43 13.22 -5.47
CA GLN A 22 11.36 12.07 -4.56
C GLN A 22 11.45 12.45 -3.09
N ALA A 23 12.28 13.44 -2.77
CA ALA A 23 12.45 13.96 -1.42
C ALA A 23 11.28 14.85 -0.97
N ALA A 24 10.61 15.51 -1.92
CA ALA A 24 9.47 16.36 -1.63
C ALA A 24 8.23 15.56 -1.20
N ASP A 25 7.99 14.38 -1.76
CA ASP A 25 6.77 13.59 -1.50
C ASP A 25 6.57 13.25 -0.01
N ALA A 26 7.64 12.94 0.72
CA ALA A 26 7.57 12.60 2.13
C ALA A 26 7.32 13.84 3.02
N ASP A 27 8.00 14.94 2.71
CA ASP A 27 7.85 16.22 3.41
C ASP A 27 6.46 16.83 3.14
N ASP A 28 6.00 16.78 1.89
CA ASP A 28 4.66 17.21 1.47
C ASP A 28 3.56 16.41 2.20
N PHE A 29 3.75 15.10 2.41
CA PHE A 29 2.81 14.28 3.14
C PHE A 29 2.70 14.65 4.62
N VAL A 30 3.83 14.95 5.25
CA VAL A 30 3.88 15.34 6.67
C VAL A 30 3.29 16.75 6.87
N ALA A 31 3.54 17.66 5.93
CA ALA A 31 2.97 19.01 5.94
C ALA A 31 1.46 19.03 5.59
N ALA A 32 0.99 18.05 4.83
CA ALA A 32 -0.40 17.96 4.39
C ALA A 32 -1.39 17.67 5.53
N ASN A 33 -2.61 18.19 5.38
CA ASN A 33 -3.71 17.84 6.28
C ASN A 33 -4.26 16.42 6.01
N ARG A 34 -5.16 15.93 6.86
CA ARG A 34 -5.66 14.53 6.78
C ARG A 34 -6.37 14.17 5.47
N SER A 35 -7.13 15.09 4.89
CA SER A 35 -7.81 14.83 3.62
C SER A 35 -6.83 14.86 2.45
N GLN A 36 -5.86 15.78 2.48
CA GLN A 36 -4.77 15.85 1.50
C GLN A 36 -3.86 14.61 1.58
N GLN A 37 -3.55 14.11 2.78
CA GLN A 37 -2.81 12.86 2.98
C GLN A 37 -3.53 11.67 2.31
N ALA A 38 -4.85 11.58 2.46
CA ALA A 38 -5.64 10.54 1.80
C ALA A 38 -5.55 10.66 0.27
N GLN A 39 -5.72 11.87 -0.27
CA GLN A 39 -5.61 12.13 -1.71
C GLN A 39 -4.20 11.87 -2.27
N LEU A 40 -3.13 12.12 -1.48
CA LEU A 40 -1.76 11.76 -1.86
C LEU A 40 -1.63 10.24 -1.99
N LEU A 41 -2.10 9.48 -0.99
CA LEU A 41 -2.04 8.01 -1.00
C LEU A 41 -2.85 7.41 -2.16
N GLU A 42 -4.02 7.97 -2.45
CA GLU A 42 -4.83 7.57 -3.61
C GLU A 42 -4.08 7.86 -4.93
N ARG A 43 -3.49 9.05 -5.08
CA ARG A 43 -2.70 9.38 -6.28
C ARG A 43 -1.48 8.47 -6.44
N TRP A 44 -0.75 8.19 -5.36
CA TRP A 44 0.41 7.31 -5.40
C TRP A 44 0.01 5.87 -5.70
N ALA A 45 -1.10 5.39 -5.15
CA ALA A 45 -1.61 4.06 -5.46
C ALA A 45 -2.06 3.95 -6.93
N ALA A 46 -2.50 5.06 -7.56
CA ALA A 46 -2.80 5.13 -8.99
C ALA A 46 -1.54 5.20 -9.89
N ALA A 47 -0.41 5.68 -9.36
CA ALA A 47 0.86 5.84 -10.08
C ALA A 47 2.04 5.31 -9.24
N PRO A 48 2.30 4.00 -9.26
CA PRO A 48 3.33 3.38 -8.43
C PRO A 48 4.73 3.76 -8.90
N GLU A 49 5.56 4.23 -7.97
CA GLU A 49 6.96 4.56 -8.21
C GLU A 49 7.86 3.92 -7.14
N ALA A 50 8.92 3.24 -7.56
CA ALA A 50 9.82 2.53 -6.65
C ALA A 50 10.48 3.44 -5.59
N SER A 51 10.67 4.72 -5.91
CA SER A 51 11.21 5.76 -5.02
C SER A 51 10.36 5.98 -3.77
N ARG A 52 9.05 5.74 -3.81
CA ARG A 52 8.11 5.95 -2.69
C ARG A 52 8.04 4.77 -1.71
N LEU A 53 8.64 3.64 -2.06
CA LEU A 53 8.61 2.43 -1.22
C LEU A 53 9.13 2.64 0.20
N PRO A 54 10.24 3.38 0.46
CA PRO A 54 10.72 3.63 1.82
C PRO A 54 9.68 4.37 2.68
N LEU A 55 9.00 5.37 2.11
CA LEU A 55 7.95 6.13 2.78
C LEU A 55 6.73 5.25 3.09
N LEU A 56 6.24 4.51 2.10
CA LEU A 56 5.07 3.63 2.27
C LEU A 56 5.33 2.50 3.28
N ARG A 57 6.56 1.97 3.31
CA ARG A 57 6.98 0.99 4.33
C ARG A 57 7.02 1.62 5.72
N ALA A 58 7.50 2.86 5.84
CA ALA A 58 7.51 3.60 7.11
C ALA A 58 6.10 3.92 7.62
N LEU A 59 5.17 4.25 6.71
CA LEU A 59 3.76 4.43 7.02
C LEU A 59 3.11 3.13 7.52
N LYS A 60 3.36 2.01 6.83
CA LYS A 60 2.83 0.70 7.23
C LYS A 60 3.38 0.22 8.58
N SER A 61 4.65 0.51 8.87
CA SER A 61 5.28 0.16 10.16
C SER A 61 5.01 1.18 11.27
N GLU A 62 4.26 2.26 10.99
CA GLU A 62 3.99 3.36 11.92
C GLU A 62 5.26 3.99 12.49
N THR A 63 6.36 3.96 11.73
CA THR A 63 7.66 4.50 12.13
C THR A 63 7.91 5.93 11.63
N LEU A 64 6.95 6.51 10.91
CA LEU A 64 7.07 7.86 10.37
C LEU A 64 7.09 8.92 11.48
N GLN A 65 8.09 9.78 11.42
CA GLN A 65 8.27 10.93 12.30
C GLN A 65 8.41 12.21 11.49
N SER A 66 7.94 13.31 12.08
CA SER A 66 8.05 14.67 11.56
C SER A 66 8.90 15.52 12.48
N ASP A 67 9.82 16.31 11.95
CA ASP A 67 10.49 17.35 12.74
C ASP A 67 9.64 18.64 12.83
N SER A 68 10.20 19.71 13.41
CA SER A 68 9.51 21.01 13.45
C SER A 68 9.52 21.77 12.11
N GLY A 69 10.41 21.43 11.19
CA GLY A 69 10.50 22.02 9.85
C GLY A 69 9.51 21.41 8.85
N GLY A 70 8.84 20.31 9.21
CA GLY A 70 7.94 19.58 8.31
C GLY A 70 8.64 18.49 7.52
N HIS A 71 9.87 18.11 7.90
CA HIS A 71 10.61 17.07 7.22
C HIS A 71 10.27 15.68 7.77
N ALA A 72 10.26 14.71 6.87
CA ALA A 72 9.89 13.33 7.15
C ALA A 72 11.10 12.43 7.42
N PHE A 73 11.02 11.67 8.51
CA PHE A 73 12.00 10.68 8.92
C PHE A 73 11.33 9.35 9.26
N SER A 74 12.01 8.23 9.04
CA SER A 74 11.59 6.91 9.53
C SER A 74 12.45 6.50 10.72
N LYS A 75 11.81 6.10 11.81
CA LYS A 75 12.50 5.53 12.98
C LYS A 75 12.77 4.04 12.77
N GLN A 76 14.02 3.67 12.55
CA GLN A 76 14.47 2.28 12.51
C GLN A 76 15.29 1.98 13.77
N GLY A 77 14.60 1.53 14.82
CA GLY A 77 15.20 1.34 16.15
C GLY A 77 15.67 2.68 16.75
N GLU A 78 16.96 2.81 17.05
CA GLU A 78 17.58 4.04 17.56
C GLU A 78 18.04 5.00 16.43
N THR A 79 17.95 4.57 15.16
CA THR A 79 18.39 5.39 14.03
C THR A 79 17.21 6.08 13.33
N LEU A 80 17.42 7.31 12.88
CA LEU A 80 16.48 8.07 12.06
C LEU A 80 16.99 8.06 10.62
N LEU A 81 16.21 7.47 9.72
CA LEU A 81 16.45 7.50 8.29
C LEU A 81 15.70 8.68 7.67
N ALA A 82 16.41 9.58 6.99
CA ALA A 82 15.79 10.65 6.22
C ALA A 82 14.96 10.09 5.07
N LEU A 83 13.69 10.48 4.99
CA LEU A 83 12.81 10.19 3.86
C LEU A 83 12.59 11.43 2.99
N GLY A 84 12.84 12.62 3.56
CA GLY A 84 12.69 13.92 2.92
C GLY A 84 13.96 14.49 2.31
N ALA A 85 13.94 15.79 2.05
CA ALA A 85 15.08 16.51 1.45
C ALA A 85 16.24 16.74 2.43
N VAL A 86 15.97 16.70 3.73
CA VAL A 86 16.94 17.01 4.78
C VAL A 86 17.47 15.74 5.41
N ALA A 87 18.81 15.61 5.43
CA ALA A 87 19.50 14.41 5.92
C ALA A 87 19.48 14.25 7.44
N ALA A 88 19.30 15.33 8.19
CA ALA A 88 19.27 15.35 9.64
C ALA A 88 18.05 16.11 10.16
N PRO A 89 17.40 15.64 11.24
CA PRO A 89 16.22 16.30 11.78
C PRO A 89 16.55 17.67 12.37
N GLU A 90 15.70 18.64 12.09
CA GLU A 90 15.76 19.95 12.74
C GLU A 90 14.97 19.89 14.04
N GLY A 91 15.70 19.74 15.15
CA GLY A 91 15.12 19.70 16.49
C GLY A 91 14.51 18.34 16.85
N ALA A 92 13.49 18.37 17.73
CA ALA A 92 12.86 17.15 18.22
C ALA A 92 11.86 16.59 17.21
N THR A 93 12.01 15.32 16.84
CA THR A 93 11.05 14.62 15.97
C THR A 93 9.84 14.13 16.77
N LYS A 94 8.66 14.15 16.14
CA LYS A 94 7.39 13.69 16.70
C LYS A 94 6.81 12.57 15.84
N PRO A 95 6.22 11.52 16.44
CA PRO A 95 5.60 10.46 15.67
C PRO A 95 4.32 10.95 14.96
N VAL A 96 4.23 10.67 13.66
CA VAL A 96 3.04 11.00 12.86
C VAL A 96 1.99 9.93 13.10
N ARG A 97 0.93 10.27 13.83
CA ARG A 97 -0.18 9.34 14.07
C ARG A 97 -1.00 9.13 12.81
N LEU A 98 -1.26 7.89 12.43
CA LEU A 98 -2.14 7.56 11.32
C LEU A 98 -3.55 7.20 11.83
N THR A 99 -4.58 7.60 11.08
CA THR A 99 -5.95 7.14 11.32
C THR A 99 -6.13 5.75 10.72
N ASN A 100 -7.17 5.01 11.13
CA ASN A 100 -7.47 3.71 10.54
C ASN A 100 -7.66 3.80 9.01
N ARG A 101 -8.30 4.88 8.54
CA ARG A 101 -8.46 5.16 7.11
C ARG A 101 -7.11 5.32 6.40
N LEU A 102 -6.21 6.14 6.94
CA LEU A 102 -4.89 6.38 6.32
C LEU A 102 -4.02 5.13 6.33
N ARG A 103 -4.11 4.28 7.37
CA ARG A 103 -3.41 2.99 7.40
C ARG A 103 -3.84 2.08 6.25
N ASN A 104 -5.14 1.95 6.03
CA ASN A 104 -5.67 1.13 4.93
C ASN A 104 -5.25 1.67 3.56
N LEU A 105 -5.34 3.00 3.35
CA LEU A 105 -4.89 3.63 2.10
C LEU A 105 -3.37 3.48 1.89
N ALA A 106 -2.56 3.61 2.93
CA ALA A 106 -1.11 3.43 2.84
C ALA A 106 -0.74 1.98 2.54
N ALA A 107 -1.47 1.01 3.08
CA ALA A 107 -1.25 -0.39 2.78
C ALA A 107 -1.70 -0.77 1.36
N GLY A 108 -2.80 -0.20 0.88
CA GLY A 108 -3.22 -0.28 -0.52
C GLY A 108 -2.20 0.35 -1.48
N ALA A 109 -1.69 1.53 -1.15
CA ALA A 109 -0.61 2.17 -1.90
C ALA A 109 0.65 1.31 -1.90
N LEU A 110 1.09 0.78 -0.76
CA LEU A 110 2.26 -0.10 -0.72
C LEU A 110 2.07 -1.35 -1.57
N ALA A 111 0.89 -1.97 -1.51
CA ALA A 111 0.64 -3.19 -2.26
C ALA A 111 0.58 -2.93 -3.77
N THR A 112 -0.04 -1.85 -4.22
CA THR A 112 0.00 -1.45 -5.65
C THR A 112 1.43 -1.19 -6.14
N HIS A 113 2.31 -0.66 -5.28
CA HIS A 113 3.72 -0.49 -5.62
C HIS A 113 4.49 -1.81 -5.69
N LEU A 114 4.19 -2.75 -4.81
CA LEU A 114 4.81 -4.08 -4.81
C LEU A 114 4.29 -4.99 -5.93
N LEU A 115 3.10 -4.72 -6.48
CA LEU A 115 2.58 -5.43 -7.65
C LEU A 115 3.43 -5.22 -8.90
N VAL A 116 4.03 -4.04 -9.06
CA VAL A 116 4.87 -3.69 -10.21
C VAL A 116 6.34 -4.07 -9.98
N SER A 117 6.66 -4.73 -8.86
CA SER A 117 8.02 -5.21 -8.58
C SER A 117 8.39 -6.39 -9.49
N ASP A 118 9.67 -6.47 -9.86
CA ASP A 118 10.24 -7.60 -10.61
C ASP A 118 10.31 -8.89 -9.75
N ASN A 119 10.16 -8.77 -8.42
CA ASN A 119 10.21 -9.90 -7.50
C ASN A 119 8.85 -10.60 -7.36
N VAL A 120 8.77 -11.83 -7.86
CA VAL A 120 7.56 -12.67 -7.79
C VAL A 120 7.01 -12.89 -6.38
N THR A 121 7.88 -12.95 -5.37
CA THR A 121 7.48 -13.11 -3.96
C THR A 121 6.83 -11.85 -3.41
N GLU A 122 7.37 -10.68 -3.79
CA GLU A 122 6.80 -9.38 -3.41
C GLU A 122 5.44 -9.17 -4.07
N ARG A 123 5.30 -9.55 -5.35
CA ARG A 123 4.01 -9.51 -6.05
C ARG A 123 2.96 -10.41 -5.39
N ALA A 124 3.30 -11.65 -5.06
CA ALA A 124 2.36 -12.56 -4.39
C ALA A 124 1.94 -12.04 -2.99
N ALA A 125 2.89 -11.49 -2.23
CA ALA A 125 2.59 -10.86 -0.94
C ALA A 125 1.72 -9.60 -1.09
N ALA A 126 1.92 -8.83 -2.16
CA ALA A 126 1.11 -7.67 -2.50
C ALA A 126 -0.33 -8.05 -2.80
N VAL A 127 -0.56 -9.05 -3.66
CA VAL A 127 -1.91 -9.58 -3.96
C VAL A 127 -2.60 -10.03 -2.68
N LYS A 128 -1.92 -10.79 -1.82
CA LYS A 128 -2.49 -11.24 -0.53
C LYS A 128 -2.84 -10.08 0.39
N THR A 129 -2.03 -9.03 0.40
CA THR A 129 -2.29 -7.81 1.18
C THR A 129 -3.52 -7.09 0.64
N LEU A 130 -3.64 -6.92 -0.68
CA LEU A 130 -4.82 -6.34 -1.31
C LEU A 130 -6.09 -7.15 -1.01
N GLN A 131 -6.03 -8.48 -1.07
CA GLN A 131 -7.18 -9.33 -0.74
C GLN A 131 -7.65 -9.14 0.70
N ARG A 132 -6.70 -9.05 1.65
CA ARG A 132 -7.02 -8.91 3.07
C ARG A 132 -7.53 -7.52 3.43
N GLU A 133 -6.95 -6.49 2.82
CA GLU A 133 -7.11 -5.09 3.22
C GLU A 133 -7.95 -4.28 2.23
N ALA A 134 -8.56 -4.95 1.24
CA ALA A 134 -9.49 -4.36 0.29
C ALA A 134 -10.63 -3.63 1.02
N THR A 135 -10.67 -2.31 0.86
CA THR A 135 -11.78 -1.47 1.33
C THR A 135 -12.60 -0.97 0.14
N PRO A 136 -13.88 -0.63 0.32
CA PRO A 136 -14.71 -0.07 -0.76
C PRO A 136 -14.13 1.23 -1.34
N GLU A 137 -13.43 2.03 -0.54
CA GLU A 137 -12.73 3.24 -1.01
C GLU A 137 -11.58 2.91 -1.98
N MET A 138 -10.96 1.72 -1.83
CA MET A 138 -9.89 1.24 -2.71
C MET A 138 -10.42 0.61 -4.01
N ALA A 139 -11.75 0.37 -4.15
CA ALA A 139 -12.32 -0.28 -5.36
C ALA A 139 -11.98 0.45 -6.64
N GLY A 140 -12.31 1.75 -6.66
CA GLY A 140 -12.20 2.57 -7.84
C GLY A 140 -10.75 2.66 -8.27
N LEU A 141 -9.85 2.72 -7.30
CA LEU A 141 -8.42 2.75 -7.53
C LEU A 141 -7.89 1.42 -8.08
N LEU A 142 -8.27 0.28 -7.49
CA LEU A 142 -7.88 -1.03 -7.97
C LEU A 142 -8.39 -1.29 -9.39
N GLN A 143 -9.61 -0.85 -9.70
CA GLN A 143 -10.19 -0.93 -11.04
C GLN A 143 -9.44 -0.05 -12.05
N GLN A 144 -9.10 1.19 -11.67
CA GLN A 144 -8.29 2.08 -12.50
C GLN A 144 -6.91 1.49 -12.78
N ARG A 145 -6.28 0.89 -11.77
CA ARG A 145 -4.99 0.21 -11.92
C ARG A 145 -5.08 -0.99 -12.84
N LEU A 146 -6.06 -1.87 -12.62
CA LEU A 146 -6.29 -3.04 -13.49
C LEU A 146 -6.40 -2.65 -14.97
N THR A 147 -7.03 -1.51 -15.27
CA THR A 147 -7.17 -0.99 -16.64
C THR A 147 -5.86 -0.46 -17.22
N ALA A 148 -4.90 -0.07 -16.38
CA ALA A 148 -3.58 0.44 -16.76
C ALA A 148 -2.48 -0.63 -16.70
N GLU A 149 -2.75 -1.82 -16.12
CA GLU A 149 -1.79 -2.92 -16.07
C GLU A 149 -1.60 -3.54 -17.46
N SER A 150 -0.34 -3.80 -17.84
CA SER A 150 0.03 -4.44 -19.12
C SER A 150 0.57 -5.86 -18.95
N ASP A 151 0.84 -6.28 -17.71
CA ASP A 151 1.29 -7.64 -17.38
C ASP A 151 0.06 -8.53 -17.10
N GLY A 152 -0.16 -9.53 -17.97
CA GLY A 152 -1.33 -10.41 -17.89
C GLY A 152 -1.41 -11.26 -16.63
N ALA A 153 -0.29 -11.57 -15.96
CA ALA A 153 -0.33 -12.33 -14.71
C ALA A 153 -0.79 -11.44 -13.53
N VAL A 154 -0.40 -10.16 -13.56
CA VAL A 154 -0.84 -9.15 -12.59
C VAL A 154 -2.30 -8.76 -12.86
N GLU A 155 -2.69 -8.61 -14.12
CA GLU A 155 -4.06 -8.35 -14.54
C GLU A 155 -5.02 -9.46 -14.08
N ILE A 156 -4.66 -10.73 -14.28
CA ILE A 156 -5.50 -11.86 -13.83
C ILE A 156 -5.60 -11.92 -12.30
N ALA A 157 -4.48 -11.73 -11.58
CA ALA A 157 -4.47 -11.78 -10.12
C ALA A 157 -5.25 -10.61 -9.48
N ALA A 158 -5.14 -9.40 -10.06
CA ALA A 158 -5.87 -8.22 -9.62
C ALA A 158 -7.34 -8.22 -10.09
N GLY A 159 -7.63 -8.78 -11.27
CA GLY A 159 -9.00 -8.95 -11.79
C GLY A 159 -9.87 -9.82 -10.90
N ASN A 160 -9.28 -10.87 -10.30
CA ASN A 160 -9.94 -11.68 -9.27
C ASN A 160 -10.27 -10.89 -7.99
N CYS A 161 -9.56 -9.79 -7.74
CA CYS A 161 -9.79 -8.89 -6.60
C CYS A 161 -10.78 -7.75 -6.91
N ALA A 162 -10.96 -7.41 -8.20
CA ALA A 162 -11.85 -6.36 -8.68
C ALA A 162 -13.29 -6.82 -8.98
N GLY A 163 -13.56 -8.13 -8.87
CA GLY A 163 -14.93 -8.67 -8.83
C GLY A 163 -15.74 -8.12 -7.65
N PRO A 164 -17.02 -8.53 -7.46
CA PRO A 164 -17.80 -8.07 -6.31
C PRO A 164 -16.99 -8.29 -5.04
N PHE A 165 -16.79 -7.25 -4.22
CA PHE A 165 -15.88 -7.24 -3.05
C PHE A 165 -15.98 -8.46 -2.14
N THR A 166 -17.14 -9.12 -2.13
CA THR A 166 -17.39 -10.39 -1.45
C THR A 166 -16.48 -11.53 -1.93
N ALA A 167 -16.09 -11.57 -3.21
CA ALA A 167 -15.18 -12.55 -3.79
C ALA A 167 -13.71 -12.31 -3.42
N CYS A 168 -13.35 -11.08 -3.05
CA CYS A 168 -12.00 -10.71 -2.65
C CYS A 168 -11.75 -10.89 -1.14
N GLN A 169 -12.80 -11.05 -0.33
CA GLN A 169 -12.67 -11.32 1.10
C GLN A 169 -12.12 -12.74 1.33
N PRO A 170 -11.05 -12.91 2.13
CA PRO A 170 -10.79 -14.21 2.71
C PRO A 170 -12.03 -14.60 3.52
N ALA A 171 -12.42 -15.88 3.46
CA ALA A 171 -13.63 -16.47 4.07
C ALA A 171 -13.74 -16.37 5.62
N ALA A 172 -13.18 -15.33 6.25
CA ALA A 172 -13.00 -15.18 7.69
C ALA A 172 -13.79 -14.01 8.29
N ARG A 173 -14.91 -13.57 7.68
CA ARG A 173 -15.84 -12.63 8.34
C ARG A 173 -17.30 -13.07 8.38
N ALA A 174 -17.60 -14.31 7.98
CA ALA A 174 -18.97 -14.84 8.05
C ALA A 174 -19.40 -15.32 9.46
N GLU A 175 -18.51 -15.41 10.46
CA GLU A 175 -18.87 -15.97 11.78
C GLU A 175 -19.06 -14.94 12.92
N ALA A 176 -19.05 -13.64 12.63
CA ALA A 176 -19.22 -12.61 13.67
C ALA A 176 -20.50 -11.79 13.45
N GLY A 177 -21.65 -12.46 13.34
CA GLY A 177 -22.91 -11.76 13.14
C GLY A 177 -24.14 -12.66 13.09
N GLY A 178 -24.49 -13.28 14.22
CA GLY A 178 -25.83 -13.84 14.41
C GLY A 178 -25.83 -15.21 15.06
N HIS A 179 -26.10 -15.27 16.36
CA HIS A 179 -27.26 -15.98 16.91
C HIS A 179 -27.20 -15.94 18.44
N ARG A 180 -28.06 -15.09 19.00
CA ARG A 180 -28.59 -15.30 20.34
C ARG A 180 -29.43 -16.58 20.30
N ALA A 181 -29.28 -17.41 21.34
CA ALA A 181 -30.10 -18.59 21.69
C ALA A 181 -29.88 -19.89 20.88
N ALA A 182 -29.19 -20.85 21.49
CA ALA A 182 -29.82 -22.07 22.03
C ALA A 182 -28.78 -22.94 22.75
N ARG A 183 -29.10 -23.32 23.98
CA ARG A 183 -28.36 -24.28 24.82
C ARG A 183 -28.41 -25.66 24.17
N PRO A 184 -27.28 -26.35 23.89
CA PRO A 184 -27.34 -27.69 23.32
C PRO A 184 -27.65 -28.72 24.41
N LEU A 185 -28.78 -29.42 24.26
CA LEU A 185 -29.01 -30.68 24.95
C LEU A 185 -28.15 -31.76 24.31
N ARG A 186 -27.25 -32.30 25.13
CA ARG A 186 -26.38 -33.44 24.90
C ARG A 186 -27.19 -34.68 24.48
N ARG A 187 -26.89 -35.30 23.33
CA ARG A 187 -27.06 -36.74 23.11
C ARG A 187 -25.91 -37.32 22.27
N PRO A 188 -25.44 -38.54 22.55
CA PRO A 188 -24.21 -39.08 21.97
C PRO A 188 -24.45 -39.95 20.73
N GLY A 189 -23.51 -39.87 19.78
CA GLY A 189 -22.89 -41.01 19.10
C GLY A 189 -23.67 -41.78 18.04
N ASN A 190 -23.33 -41.57 16.76
CA ASN A 190 -23.02 -42.65 15.81
C ASN A 190 -22.19 -42.07 14.63
N PRO A 191 -21.06 -42.68 14.19
CA PRO A 191 -20.22 -42.17 13.12
C PRO A 191 -20.57 -42.82 11.77
N GLY A 192 -20.67 -42.04 10.70
CA GLY A 192 -20.89 -42.59 9.37
C GLY A 192 -20.72 -41.58 8.25
N ALA A 193 -19.81 -41.93 7.33
CA ALA A 193 -19.68 -41.45 5.96
C ALA A 193 -19.22 -40.00 5.73
N VAL A 194 -17.89 -39.87 5.65
CA VAL A 194 -17.19 -38.88 4.83
C VAL A 194 -17.36 -39.24 3.36
N ASP A 195 -17.99 -38.37 2.56
CA ASP A 195 -17.79 -38.31 1.12
C ASP A 195 -18.35 -36.97 0.60
N ALA A 196 -17.46 -36.01 0.35
CA ALA A 196 -17.78 -34.82 -0.43
C ALA A 196 -16.55 -34.42 -1.25
N VAL A 197 -16.51 -35.00 -2.44
CA VAL A 197 -15.61 -34.71 -3.56
C VAL A 197 -15.68 -33.22 -3.91
N TYR A 198 -14.55 -32.52 -3.81
CA TYR A 198 -14.36 -31.20 -4.41
C TYR A 198 -14.25 -31.36 -5.93
N ARG A 199 -15.24 -30.89 -6.69
CA ARG A 199 -15.19 -30.75 -8.14
C ARG A 199 -15.01 -29.27 -8.49
N CYS A 200 -13.80 -28.89 -8.89
CA CYS A 200 -13.54 -27.62 -9.57
C CYS A 200 -14.06 -27.74 -11.02
N ALA A 201 -14.94 -26.81 -11.42
CA ALA A 201 -15.35 -26.65 -12.82
C ALA A 201 -14.46 -25.60 -13.49
N THR A 202 -13.97 -25.97 -14.66
CA THR A 202 -13.37 -25.14 -15.72
C THR A 202 -14.34 -24.13 -16.28
#